data_AF-A0A923BGF8-F1
#
_entry.id   AF-A0A923BGF8-F1
#
_cell.length_a   1.000
_cell.length_b   1.000
_cell.length_c   1.000
_cell.angle_alpha   90.00
_cell.angle_beta   90.00
_cell.angle_gamma   90.00
#
_symmetry.space_group_name_H-M   'P 1'
#
loop_
_entity.id
_entity.type
_entity.pdbx_description
1 polymer ?
#
loop_
_entity_poly.entity_id
_entity_poly.type
_entity_poly.pdbx_seq_one_letter_code
_entity_poly.pdbx_strand_id
1 'polypeptide(L)'
;MNRFSRDQIAARVAQDIFEGAYVNLGIGLPTKVANFLPSDREVFLHSENGLLGMGPAPAPGEEDEDLINAGKQPVTILTGGAYFHHADSFAMMRGGHLDICVLGAFQVSEKGDVANWHTGAPDAIPAVGGAMDLALGAKKVFVMMDHQTKTGESKIVP
;
A
#
# COMPACT_ATOMS: atom_id res chain seq x y z
N MET A 1 -27.39 8.31 0.41
CA MET A 1 -26.29 7.50 -0.14
C MET A 1 -25.62 6.77 1.02
N ASN A 2 -25.48 5.45 0.94
CA ASN A 2 -24.80 4.67 1.98
C ASN A 2 -23.29 4.75 1.76
N ARG A 3 -22.55 5.26 2.76
CA ARG A 3 -21.09 5.32 2.74
C ARG A 3 -20.54 3.89 2.88
N PHE A 4 -19.61 3.50 2.01
CA PHE A 4 -18.92 2.22 2.16
C PHE A 4 -18.07 2.20 3.43
N SER A 5 -18.05 1.06 4.10
CA SER A 5 -17.06 0.80 5.14
C SER A 5 -15.67 0.71 4.52
N ARG A 6 -14.64 0.89 5.35
CA ARG A 6 -13.24 0.75 4.91
C ARG A 6 -12.93 -0.63 4.34
N ASP A 7 -13.56 -1.66 4.90
CA ASP A 7 -13.41 -3.03 4.42
C ASP A 7 -14.13 -3.24 3.07
N GLN A 8 -15.28 -2.62 2.85
CA GLN A 8 -15.94 -2.62 1.53
C GLN A 8 -15.10 -1.92 0.46
N ILE A 9 -14.46 -0.80 0.80
CA ILE A 9 -13.53 -0.12 -0.11
C ILE A 9 -12.31 -1.03 -0.38
N ALA A 10 -11.75 -1.69 0.64
CA ALA A 10 -10.59 -2.56 0.48
C ALA A 10 -10.92 -3.76 -0.41
N ALA A 11 -12.07 -4.38 -0.20
CA ALA A 11 -12.59 -5.46 -1.05
C ALA A 11 -12.78 -4.99 -2.49
N ARG A 12 -13.31 -3.78 -2.72
CA ARG A 12 -13.46 -3.22 -4.08
C ARG A 12 -12.11 -3.05 -4.77
N VAL A 13 -11.09 -2.53 -4.07
CA VAL A 13 -9.73 -2.38 -4.60
C VAL A 13 -9.10 -3.73 -4.90
N ALA A 14 -9.26 -4.72 -4.03
CA ALA A 14 -8.74 -6.07 -4.24
C ALA A 14 -9.26 -6.71 -5.53
N GLN A 15 -10.52 -6.45 -5.90
CA GLN A 15 -11.10 -6.96 -7.16
C GLN A 15 -10.46 -6.36 -8.42
N ASP A 16 -9.90 -5.15 -8.34
CA ASP A 16 -9.23 -4.46 -9.46
C ASP A 16 -7.76 -4.90 -9.66
N ILE A 17 -7.19 -5.69 -8.74
CA ILE A 17 -5.84 -6.24 -8.83
C ILE A 17 -5.86 -7.53 -9.65
N PHE A 18 -5.19 -7.58 -10.80
CA PHE A 18 -5.25 -8.73 -11.71
C PHE A 18 -4.31 -9.89 -11.30
N GLU A 19 -4.54 -11.07 -11.89
CA GLU A 19 -3.72 -12.29 -11.72
C GLU A 19 -2.25 -12.06 -12.10
N GLY A 20 -1.33 -12.50 -11.25
CA GLY A 20 0.12 -12.37 -11.44
C GLY A 20 0.66 -10.96 -11.21
N ALA A 21 -0.15 -10.04 -10.65
CA ALA A 21 0.29 -8.67 -10.41
C ALA A 21 1.33 -8.58 -9.28
N TYR A 22 2.33 -7.71 -9.49
CA TYR A 22 3.29 -7.28 -8.47
C TYR A 22 2.76 -6.01 -7.79
N VAL A 23 2.41 -6.12 -6.52
CA VAL A 23 1.63 -5.10 -5.81
C VAL A 23 2.37 -4.61 -4.57
N ASN A 24 2.42 -3.30 -4.38
CA ASN A 24 2.79 -2.71 -3.11
C ASN A 24 1.60 -2.04 -2.44
N LEU A 25 1.41 -2.29 -1.15
CA LEU A 25 0.34 -1.71 -0.34
C LEU A 25 0.95 -0.76 0.70
N GLY A 26 0.66 0.53 0.55
CA GLY A 26 1.09 1.54 1.51
C GLY A 26 0.51 1.30 2.91
N ILE A 27 1.23 1.77 3.93
CA ILE A 27 0.82 1.60 5.33
C ILE A 27 -0.57 2.21 5.63
N GLY A 28 -1.26 1.63 6.61
CA GLY A 28 -2.55 2.12 7.08
C GLY A 28 -3.74 1.48 6.36
N LEU A 29 -4.58 2.29 5.72
CA LEU A 29 -5.80 1.79 5.07
C LEU A 29 -5.52 0.79 3.91
N PRO A 30 -4.51 1.02 3.03
CA PRO A 30 -4.25 0.11 1.91
C PRO A 30 -3.83 -1.32 2.31
N THR A 31 -3.18 -1.52 3.47
CA THR A 31 -2.78 -2.88 3.90
C THR A 31 -3.97 -3.81 4.09
N LYS A 32 -5.17 -3.27 4.34
CA LYS A 32 -6.42 -4.07 4.42
C LYS A 32 -6.74 -4.80 3.12
N VAL A 33 -6.28 -4.29 1.96
CA VAL A 33 -6.53 -4.91 0.64
C VAL A 33 -6.01 -6.35 0.61
N ALA A 34 -4.90 -6.65 1.27
CA ALA A 34 -4.33 -8.00 1.33
C ALA A 34 -5.33 -9.04 1.88
N ASN A 35 -6.18 -8.66 2.83
CA ASN A 35 -7.16 -9.56 3.45
C ASN A 35 -8.37 -9.88 2.55
N PHE A 36 -8.51 -9.19 1.41
CA PHE A 36 -9.61 -9.37 0.46
C PHE A 36 -9.13 -9.83 -0.92
N LEU A 37 -7.85 -10.15 -1.07
CA LEU A 37 -7.33 -10.74 -2.30
C LEU A 37 -8.03 -12.09 -2.53
N PRO A 38 -8.55 -12.35 -3.75
CA PRO A 38 -9.18 -13.62 -4.06
C PRO A 38 -8.20 -14.78 -3.88
N SER A 39 -8.64 -15.87 -3.24
CA SER A 39 -7.78 -17.04 -2.98
C SER A 39 -7.42 -17.83 -4.24
N ASP A 40 -8.18 -17.63 -5.32
CA ASP A 40 -7.95 -18.21 -6.65
C ASP A 40 -7.04 -17.35 -7.53
N ARG A 41 -6.46 -16.27 -6.97
CA ARG A 41 -5.61 -15.33 -7.69
C ARG A 41 -4.20 -15.27 -7.09
N GLU A 42 -3.17 -15.45 -7.90
CA GLU A 42 -1.79 -15.24 -7.48
C GLU A 42 -1.46 -13.74 -7.54
N VAL A 43 -1.06 -13.17 -6.40
CA VAL A 43 -0.65 -11.76 -6.29
C VAL A 43 0.61 -11.69 -5.44
N PHE A 44 1.65 -11.06 -5.99
CA PHE A 44 2.93 -10.92 -5.31
C PHE A 44 2.97 -9.60 -4.54
N LEU A 45 2.89 -9.70 -3.22
CA LEU A 45 3.01 -8.52 -2.35
C LEU A 45 4.48 -8.17 -2.13
N HIS A 46 4.83 -6.94 -2.50
CA HIS A 46 6.13 -6.30 -2.29
C HIS A 46 6.11 -5.40 -1.06
N SER A 47 7.12 -5.51 -0.20
CA SER A 47 7.38 -4.60 0.92
C SER A 47 8.71 -3.86 0.70
N GLU A 48 8.69 -2.53 0.89
CA GLU A 48 9.80 -1.61 0.55
C GLU A 48 11.09 -1.83 1.36
N ASN A 49 10.99 -2.56 2.48
CA ASN A 49 12.12 -2.94 3.30
C ASN A 49 12.86 -4.20 2.80
N GLY A 50 12.54 -4.72 1.61
CA GLY A 50 13.34 -5.76 0.96
C GLY A 50 12.69 -7.14 0.89
N LEU A 51 11.37 -7.22 0.74
CA LEU A 51 10.63 -8.50 0.68
C LEU A 51 9.68 -8.52 -0.53
N LEU A 52 9.65 -9.64 -1.24
CA LEU A 52 8.66 -9.97 -2.27
C LEU A 52 8.01 -11.31 -1.95
N GLY A 53 6.70 -11.41 -2.19
CA GLY A 53 5.92 -12.59 -1.80
C GLY A 53 5.56 -12.57 -0.32
N MET A 54 5.32 -11.37 0.22
CA MET A 54 4.89 -11.19 1.61
C MET A 54 3.55 -11.90 1.86
N GLY A 55 3.50 -12.72 2.91
CA GLY A 55 2.31 -13.44 3.36
C GLY A 55 1.55 -12.69 4.46
N PRO A 56 0.54 -13.34 5.08
CA PRO A 56 -0.20 -12.78 6.22
C PRO A 56 0.68 -12.68 7.47
N ALA A 57 0.14 -12.08 8.53
CA ALA A 57 0.75 -12.11 9.85
C ALA A 57 0.96 -13.57 10.33
N PRO A 58 2.06 -13.85 11.06
CA PRO A 58 2.31 -15.18 11.63
C PRO A 58 1.26 -15.53 12.70
N ALA A 59 1.18 -16.81 13.06
CA ALA A 59 0.38 -17.23 14.20
C ALA A 59 0.98 -16.70 15.51
N PRO A 60 0.18 -16.49 16.57
CA PRO A 60 0.70 -16.03 17.86
C PRO A 60 1.79 -16.97 18.41
N GLY A 61 2.97 -16.41 18.70
CA GLY A 61 4.14 -17.16 19.17
C GLY A 61 5.09 -17.62 18.06
N GLU A 62 4.76 -17.38 16.79
CA GLU A 62 5.62 -17.64 15.62
C GLU A 62 6.18 -16.35 15.01
N GLU A 63 6.14 -15.23 15.75
CA GLU A 63 6.68 -13.96 15.29
C GLU A 63 8.22 -14.04 15.15
N ASP A 64 8.71 -13.58 14.00
CA ASP A 64 10.14 -13.35 13.75
C ASP A 64 10.38 -11.83 13.65
N GLU A 65 11.19 -11.30 14.55
CA GLU A 65 11.49 -9.85 14.62
C GLU A 65 12.31 -9.35 13.42
N ASP A 66 13.02 -10.25 12.72
CA ASP A 66 13.75 -9.93 11.50
C ASP A 66 12.82 -9.93 10.26
N LEU A 67 11.64 -10.54 10.34
CA LEU A 67 10.66 -10.63 9.25
C LEU A 67 9.45 -9.72 9.47
N ILE A 68 9.64 -8.45 9.10
CA ILE A 68 8.61 -7.41 9.23
C ILE A 68 8.24 -6.78 7.89
N ASN A 69 7.05 -6.19 7.82
CA ASN A 69 6.67 -5.33 6.70
C ASN A 69 7.11 -3.87 6.90
N ALA A 70 6.84 -3.02 5.91
CA ALA A 70 7.11 -1.57 5.96
C ALA A 70 6.46 -0.84 7.15
N GLY A 71 5.36 -1.39 7.68
CA GLY A 71 4.66 -0.90 8.87
C GLY A 71 5.24 -1.39 10.20
N LYS A 72 6.39 -2.11 10.18
CA LYS A 72 7.04 -2.71 11.34
C LYS A 72 6.20 -3.77 12.05
N GLN A 73 5.35 -4.47 11.30
CA GLN A 73 4.54 -5.58 11.80
C GLN A 73 5.16 -6.91 11.36
N PRO A 74 5.24 -7.93 12.22
CA PRO A 74 5.66 -9.27 11.82
C PRO A 74 4.79 -9.82 10.70
N VAL A 75 5.42 -10.47 9.73
CA VAL A 75 4.76 -11.10 8.58
C VAL A 75 5.36 -12.48 8.32
N THR A 76 4.74 -13.23 7.41
CA THR A 76 5.29 -14.46 6.85
C THR A 76 5.78 -14.23 5.43
N ILE A 77 6.48 -15.20 4.87
CA ILE A 77 6.89 -15.23 3.47
C ILE A 77 6.21 -16.42 2.78
N LEU A 78 5.61 -16.20 1.61
CA LEU A 78 4.99 -17.24 0.81
C LEU A 78 6.05 -18.04 0.03
N THR A 79 5.69 -19.24 -0.41
CA THR A 79 6.56 -20.05 -1.27
C THR A 79 6.94 -19.28 -2.54
N GLY A 80 8.23 -19.26 -2.87
CA GLY A 80 8.75 -18.47 -3.99
C GLY A 80 9.05 -17.00 -3.66
N GLY A 81 8.79 -16.55 -2.42
CA GLY A 81 9.19 -15.23 -1.95
C GLY A 81 10.70 -15.04 -1.93
N ALA A 82 11.13 -13.77 -1.95
CA ALA A 82 12.53 -13.39 -2.01
C ALA A 82 12.84 -12.22 -1.08
N TYR A 83 14.04 -12.25 -0.51
CA TYR A 83 14.66 -11.12 0.20
C TYR A 83 15.66 -10.41 -0.70
N PHE A 84 15.77 -9.10 -0.53
CA PHE A 84 16.74 -8.29 -1.23
C PHE A 84 17.11 -7.05 -0.42
N HIS A 85 18.23 -6.43 -0.75
CA HIS A 85 18.67 -5.21 -0.08
C HIS A 85 17.71 -4.07 -0.40
N HIS A 86 17.54 -3.11 0.52
CA HIS A 86 16.61 -1.98 0.32
C HIS A 86 16.92 -1.20 -0.99
N ALA A 87 18.19 -1.09 -1.39
CA ALA A 87 18.55 -0.46 -2.66
C ALA A 87 17.92 -1.17 -3.88
N ASP A 88 17.84 -2.50 -3.86
CA ASP A 88 17.21 -3.29 -4.93
C ASP A 88 15.69 -3.15 -4.88
N SER A 89 15.10 -3.05 -3.69
CA SER A 89 13.67 -2.76 -3.51
C SER A 89 13.29 -1.44 -4.17
N PHE A 90 14.04 -0.37 -3.88
CA PHE A 90 13.82 0.94 -4.49
C PHE A 90 14.19 0.98 -5.98
N ALA A 91 15.10 0.12 -6.45
CA ALA A 91 15.34 -0.06 -7.88
C ALA A 91 14.13 -0.73 -8.57
N MET A 92 13.51 -1.73 -7.94
CA MET A 92 12.27 -2.36 -8.41
C MET A 92 11.12 -1.34 -8.50
N MET A 93 10.95 -0.52 -7.45
CA MET A 93 9.94 0.54 -7.41
C MET A 93 10.19 1.57 -8.52
N ARG A 94 11.34 2.27 -8.51
CA ARG A 94 11.65 3.34 -9.47
C ARG A 94 11.81 2.84 -10.91
N GLY A 95 12.18 1.58 -11.09
CA GLY A 95 12.35 0.96 -12.42
C GLY A 95 11.04 0.56 -13.09
N GLY A 96 9.88 0.75 -12.45
CA GLY A 96 8.59 0.41 -13.05
C GLY A 96 8.28 -1.08 -13.08
N HIS A 97 8.86 -1.84 -12.14
CA HIS A 97 8.64 -3.28 -12.05
C HIS A 97 7.42 -3.66 -11.21
N LEU A 98 6.85 -2.72 -10.45
CA LEU A 98 5.58 -2.90 -9.74
C LEU A 98 4.41 -2.55 -10.66
N ASP A 99 3.43 -3.44 -10.77
CA ASP A 99 2.26 -3.22 -11.61
C ASP A 99 1.28 -2.24 -10.97
N ILE A 100 1.06 -2.39 -9.66
CA ILE A 100 0.10 -1.59 -8.90
C ILE A 100 0.71 -1.18 -7.57
N CYS A 101 0.58 0.10 -7.23
CA CYS A 101 0.74 0.56 -5.85
C CYS A 101 -0.60 1.08 -5.34
N VAL A 102 -0.97 0.73 -4.10
CA VAL A 102 -2.13 1.29 -3.41
C VAL A 102 -1.67 2.20 -2.28
N LEU A 103 -2.00 3.49 -2.34
CA LEU A 103 -1.62 4.50 -1.36
C LEU A 103 -2.83 5.06 -0.62
N GLY A 104 -2.63 5.46 0.64
CA GLY A 104 -3.53 6.40 1.31
C GLY A 104 -3.26 7.83 0.84
N ALA A 105 -4.23 8.72 1.04
CA ALA A 105 -4.06 10.15 0.77
C ALA A 105 -4.88 11.04 1.72
N PHE A 106 -4.34 12.24 1.97
CA PHE A 106 -5.07 13.36 2.56
C PHE A 106 -5.91 14.08 1.51
N GLN A 107 -5.38 14.31 0.32
CA GLN A 107 -6.12 14.89 -0.80
C GLN A 107 -5.60 14.33 -2.13
N VAL A 108 -6.47 14.34 -3.13
CA VAL A 108 -6.13 14.02 -4.52
C VAL A 108 -6.68 15.13 -5.40
N SER A 109 -5.87 15.70 -6.29
CA SER A 109 -6.34 16.70 -7.26
C SER A 109 -7.06 16.05 -8.45
N GLU A 110 -7.87 16.82 -9.18
CA GLU A 110 -8.52 16.36 -10.42
C GLU A 110 -7.51 15.95 -11.50
N LYS A 111 -6.27 16.44 -11.39
CA LYS A 111 -5.15 16.14 -12.30
C LYS A 111 -4.34 14.92 -11.88
N GLY A 112 -4.63 14.35 -10.70
CA GLY A 112 -3.96 13.17 -10.17
C GLY A 112 -2.82 13.46 -9.20
N ASP A 113 -2.66 14.69 -8.72
CA ASP A 113 -1.67 15.00 -7.69
C ASP A 113 -2.08 14.36 -6.37
N VAL A 114 -1.13 13.73 -5.66
CA VAL A 114 -1.40 13.02 -4.41
C VAL A 114 -0.69 13.71 -3.25
N ALA A 115 -1.46 14.13 -2.24
CA ALA A 115 -0.94 14.66 -0.99
C ALA A 115 -1.14 13.64 0.13
N ASN A 116 -0.06 13.03 0.65
CA ASN A 116 -0.18 11.94 1.63
C ASN A 116 0.93 11.86 2.71
N TRP A 117 1.89 12.79 2.76
CA TRP A 117 3.07 12.66 3.64
C TRP A 117 3.24 13.79 4.67
N HIS A 118 2.57 14.94 4.49
CA HIS A 118 2.58 16.06 5.45
C HIS A 118 1.30 16.90 5.34
N THR A 119 0.84 17.45 6.46
CA THR A 119 -0.40 18.27 6.52
C THR A 119 -0.13 19.77 6.64
N GLY A 120 1.14 20.19 6.69
CA GLY A 120 1.51 21.59 6.92
C GLY A 120 1.40 22.03 8.38
N ALA A 121 0.92 21.18 9.30
CA ALA A 121 0.78 21.55 10.71
C ALA A 121 2.16 21.71 11.37
N PRO A 122 2.36 22.70 12.28
CA PRO A 122 3.66 23.00 12.89
C PRO A 122 4.31 21.81 13.60
N ASP A 123 3.49 20.96 14.21
CA ASP A 123 3.95 19.79 14.98
C ASP A 123 3.86 18.48 14.18
N ALA A 124 3.42 18.54 12.91
CA ALA A 124 3.37 17.34 12.07
C ALA A 124 4.79 17.01 11.59
N ILE A 125 5.30 15.85 11.98
CA ILE A 125 6.56 15.33 11.47
C ILE A 125 6.31 14.79 10.06
N PRO A 126 7.02 15.29 9.03
CA PRO A 126 6.92 14.73 7.69
C PRO A 126 7.36 13.27 7.67
N ALA A 127 6.53 12.41 7.09
CA ALA A 127 6.82 10.98 6.95
C ALA A 127 6.54 10.57 5.51
N VAL A 128 7.50 10.83 4.62
CA VAL A 128 7.39 10.46 3.21
C VAL A 128 7.56 8.96 2.99
N GLY A 129 8.48 8.31 3.71
CA GLY A 129 8.82 6.90 3.47
C GLY A 129 9.13 6.63 2.00
N GLY A 130 8.75 5.45 1.50
CA GLY A 130 8.82 5.13 0.06
C GLY A 130 7.68 5.70 -0.80
N ALA A 131 6.80 6.55 -0.27
CA ALA A 131 5.57 6.94 -0.98
C ALA A 131 5.83 7.68 -2.30
N MET A 132 6.86 8.52 -2.37
CA MET A 132 7.23 9.24 -3.60
C MET A 132 7.75 8.28 -4.68
N ASP A 133 8.64 7.36 -4.32
CA ASP A 133 9.18 6.35 -5.24
C ASP A 133 8.09 5.41 -5.77
N LEU A 134 7.13 5.04 -4.92
CA LEU A 134 5.97 4.25 -5.34
C LEU A 134 5.07 5.00 -6.31
N ALA A 135 4.74 6.26 -5.99
CA ALA A 135 3.83 7.08 -6.79
C ALA A 135 4.40 7.37 -8.19
N LEU A 136 5.73 7.55 -8.28
CA LEU A 136 6.42 7.76 -9.55
C LEU A 136 6.71 6.45 -10.30
N GLY A 137 7.03 5.39 -9.56
CA GLY A 137 7.59 4.16 -10.11
C GLY A 137 6.55 3.15 -10.57
N ALA A 138 5.47 2.94 -9.81
CA ALA A 138 4.50 1.90 -10.15
C ALA A 138 3.77 2.20 -11.47
N LYS A 139 3.50 1.16 -12.27
CA LYS A 139 2.79 1.31 -13.56
C LYS A 139 1.39 1.88 -13.39
N LYS A 140 0.72 1.59 -12.26
CA LYS A 140 -0.56 2.16 -11.85
C LYS A 140 -0.53 2.50 -10.37
N VAL A 141 -1.07 3.67 -10.02
CA VAL A 141 -1.24 4.11 -8.64
C VAL A 141 -2.72 4.20 -8.32
N PHE A 142 -3.16 3.44 -7.33
CA PHE A 142 -4.50 3.49 -6.78
C PHE A 142 -4.47 4.26 -5.47
N VAL A 143 -5.38 5.22 -5.32
CA VAL A 143 -5.56 5.91 -4.04
C VAL A 143 -6.77 5.36 -3.32
N MET A 144 -6.56 4.84 -2.12
CA MET A 144 -7.60 4.36 -1.23
C MET A 144 -7.81 5.36 -0.08
N MET A 145 -8.91 6.10 -0.11
CA MET A 145 -9.23 7.09 0.90
C MET A 145 -10.72 7.26 1.15
N ASP A 146 -11.07 7.80 2.32
CA ASP A 146 -12.38 8.40 2.55
C ASP A 146 -12.61 9.56 1.55
N HIS A 147 -13.82 9.70 1.02
CA HIS A 147 -14.17 10.74 0.03
C HIS A 147 -14.17 12.16 0.64
N GLN A 148 -14.51 12.25 1.93
CA GLN A 148 -14.59 13.50 2.67
C GLN A 148 -13.80 13.41 3.99
N THR A 149 -13.43 14.57 4.52
CA THR A 149 -12.92 14.71 5.88
C THR A 149 -14.00 14.38 6.92
N LYS A 150 -13.63 14.37 8.20
CA LYS A 150 -14.61 14.20 9.30
C LYS A 150 -15.60 15.37 9.39
N THR A 151 -15.23 16.55 8.89
CA THR A 151 -16.05 17.76 8.87
C THR A 151 -16.88 17.89 7.59
N GLY A 152 -16.78 16.93 6.66
CA GLY A 152 -17.58 16.90 5.42
C GLY A 152 -16.93 17.59 4.22
N GLU A 153 -15.71 18.10 4.35
CA GLU A 153 -14.98 18.74 3.24
C GLU A 153 -14.49 17.69 2.24
N SER A 154 -14.51 18.03 0.95
CA SER A 154 -14.03 17.14 -0.11
C SER A 154 -12.54 16.88 0.02
N LYS A 155 -12.13 15.62 -0.13
CA LYS A 155 -10.72 15.23 -0.28
C LYS A 155 -10.29 15.13 -1.74
N ILE A 156 -11.24 15.22 -2.68
CA ILE A 156 -10.95 15.43 -4.10
C ILE A 156 -11.02 16.94 -4.36
N VAL A 157 -9.92 17.51 -4.83
CA VAL A 157 -9.73 18.95 -5.00
C VAL A 157 -9.41 19.30 -6.46
N PRO A 158 -9.55 20.56 -6.89
CA PRO A 158 -9.07 21.02 -8.19
C PRO A 158 -7.55 20.85 -8.38
#